data_AF-A0A485KV42-F1
#
_entry.id   AF-A0A485KV42-F1
#
_cell.length_a   1.000
_cell.length_b   1.000
_cell.length_c   1.000
_cell.angle_alpha   90.00
_cell.angle_beta   90.00
_cell.angle_gamma   90.00
#
_symmetry.space_group_name_H-M   'P 1'
#
loop_
_entity.id
_entity.type
_entity.pdbx_description
1 polymer ?
#
loop_
_entity_poly.entity_id
_entity_poly.type
_entity_poly.pdbx_seq_one_letter_code
_entity_poly.pdbx_strand_id
1 'polypeptide(L)'
;MSLEFLKVFNTTSTDFQGLVLDTAAFIHEAPAVVETFSAVVRSNSTLLVDAFTWKEAQSTNNVKALAAGFQFMWDNNSSISFDADYIVDIYVPSNVLQSIKLTGSGNVVVYPHVLANVSTQSLVAQVTGSGSLYVQEAAITLNHLALGVSGSGDIQFNVPDTKLASVLNMSISGSGNIALATTSLLANSVDSSNSGSGKMYVEASNAIKISSSVSTSVSGSGQINYYDVASSCGLHTIIATGSGSINGGALTCSDTKVGLSGSGSVVTSSMQSLIVINSGSGSVSVVGGQPPIVSGPISIATSDPARRASLAAFPGYKPSHYSIHVSRTDFTWVVALVVGVLVALLACIFGWRCYRRRNLLSNMASAGPFGEAATPISDAAPRFAEAEEQKTNAVTRAV
;
A
#
# COMPACT_ATOMS: atom_id res chain seq x y z
N MET A 1 35.30 8.59 -0.41
CA MET A 1 35.68 7.29 -1.00
C MET A 1 35.46 7.38 -2.50
N SER A 2 36.43 6.93 -3.30
CA SER A 2 36.30 6.80 -4.76
C SER A 2 35.47 5.54 -5.09
N LEU A 3 34.55 5.64 -6.06
CA LEU A 3 33.83 4.49 -6.60
C LEU A 3 34.59 3.98 -7.83
N GLU A 4 35.58 3.13 -7.62
CA GLU A 4 36.57 2.74 -8.64
C GLU A 4 36.10 1.58 -9.52
N PHE A 5 35.20 0.75 -9.03
CA PHE A 5 34.70 -0.42 -9.76
C PHE A 5 33.41 -0.08 -10.50
N LEU A 6 33.30 -0.58 -11.72
CA LEU A 6 32.23 -0.24 -12.67
C LEU A 6 31.72 -1.51 -13.37
N LYS A 7 30.40 -1.63 -13.47
CA LYS A 7 29.74 -2.59 -14.37
C LYS A 7 28.67 -1.89 -15.17
N VAL A 8 28.68 -2.13 -16.48
CA VAL A 8 27.72 -1.57 -17.43
C VAL A 8 26.87 -2.72 -17.98
N PHE A 9 25.58 -2.47 -18.10
CA PHE A 9 24.62 -3.39 -18.68
C PHE A 9 23.80 -2.66 -19.74
N ASN A 10 23.62 -3.28 -20.90
CA ASN A 10 22.80 -2.76 -21.99
C ASN A 10 21.80 -3.84 -22.39
N THR A 11 20.51 -3.52 -22.42
CA THR A 11 19.51 -4.44 -22.96
C THR A 11 19.58 -4.43 -24.49
N THR A 12 19.31 -5.59 -25.09
CA THR A 12 19.10 -5.72 -26.53
C THR A 12 17.63 -5.54 -26.91
N SER A 13 16.74 -5.59 -25.93
CA SER A 13 15.29 -5.50 -26.12
C SER A 13 14.79 -4.06 -25.92
N THR A 14 13.89 -3.63 -26.79
CA THR A 14 13.20 -2.32 -26.77
C THR A 14 11.79 -2.41 -26.17
N ASP A 15 11.34 -3.62 -25.82
CA ASP A 15 9.99 -3.89 -25.32
C ASP A 15 9.86 -3.76 -23.79
N PHE A 16 10.95 -3.47 -23.09
CA PHE A 16 10.92 -3.17 -21.66
C PHE A 16 10.17 -1.87 -21.40
N GLN A 17 9.20 -1.92 -20.50
CA GLN A 17 8.37 -0.79 -20.10
C GLN A 17 8.27 -0.70 -18.57
N GLY A 18 9.02 -1.54 -17.84
CA GLY A 18 8.99 -1.58 -16.39
C GLY A 18 10.36 -1.79 -15.76
N LEU A 19 10.46 -1.42 -14.48
CA LEU A 19 11.62 -1.66 -13.62
C LEU A 19 11.19 -2.35 -12.33
N VAL A 20 11.92 -3.37 -11.92
CA VAL A 20 11.79 -4.01 -10.60
C VAL A 20 13.13 -3.88 -9.88
N LEU A 21 13.17 -3.13 -8.80
CA LEU A 21 14.39 -2.74 -8.09
C LEU A 21 14.34 -3.27 -6.65
N ASP A 22 15.42 -3.87 -6.18
CA ASP A 22 15.58 -4.24 -4.76
C ASP A 22 16.58 -3.35 -4.01
N THR A 23 17.00 -2.26 -4.65
CA THR A 23 18.09 -1.41 -4.19
C THR A 23 17.88 0.05 -4.59
N ALA A 24 18.68 0.96 -4.03
CA ALA A 24 18.68 2.36 -4.38
C ALA A 24 19.16 2.57 -5.83
N ALA A 25 18.51 3.47 -6.56
CA ALA A 25 18.84 3.75 -7.96
C ALA A 25 18.41 5.16 -8.40
N PHE A 26 19.09 5.68 -9.40
CA PHE A 26 18.77 6.91 -10.10
C PHE A 26 18.35 6.57 -11.54
N ILE A 27 17.12 6.89 -11.90
CA ILE A 27 16.54 6.59 -13.21
C ILE A 27 16.54 7.87 -14.03
N HIS A 28 17.31 7.87 -15.12
CA HIS A 28 17.55 9.00 -16.00
C HIS A 28 16.97 8.77 -17.39
N GLU A 29 16.68 9.84 -18.09
CA GLU A 29 16.43 9.80 -19.53
C GLU A 29 17.70 9.34 -20.26
N ALA A 30 17.56 8.36 -21.13
CA ALA A 30 18.63 7.91 -22.01
C ALA A 30 18.89 8.97 -23.10
N PRO A 31 20.14 9.07 -23.62
CA PRO A 31 20.40 9.91 -24.78
C PRO A 31 19.47 9.54 -25.94
N ALA A 32 19.02 10.52 -26.73
CA ALA A 32 18.00 10.35 -27.77
C ALA A 32 18.29 9.25 -28.82
N VAL A 33 19.53 8.77 -28.93
CA VAL A 33 19.96 7.70 -29.86
C VAL A 33 19.78 6.30 -29.25
N VAL A 34 19.53 6.21 -27.94
CA VAL A 34 19.44 4.96 -27.18
C VAL A 34 17.97 4.58 -27.01
N GLU A 35 17.55 3.54 -27.73
CA GLU A 35 16.17 3.02 -27.71
C GLU A 35 15.98 1.87 -26.70
N THR A 36 17.03 1.47 -25.99
CA THR A 36 17.02 0.36 -25.05
C THR A 36 17.36 0.82 -23.63
N PHE A 37 17.04 -0.01 -22.65
CA PHE A 37 17.43 0.24 -21.27
C PHE A 37 18.93 -0.01 -21.13
N SER A 38 19.60 0.83 -20.36
CA SER A 38 20.98 0.57 -19.93
C SER A 38 21.15 0.94 -18.49
N ALA A 39 22.21 0.43 -17.87
CA ALA A 39 22.50 0.75 -16.51
C ALA A 39 23.98 0.67 -16.19
N VAL A 40 24.37 1.44 -15.18
CA VAL A 40 25.74 1.60 -14.74
C VAL A 40 25.76 1.48 -13.23
N VAL A 41 26.54 0.53 -12.73
CA VAL A 41 26.76 0.33 -11.29
C VAL A 41 28.19 0.71 -10.98
N ARG A 42 28.36 1.60 -10.01
CA ARG A 42 29.66 2.03 -9.50
C ARG A 42 29.75 1.69 -8.02
N SER A 43 30.88 1.16 -7.57
CA SER A 43 31.10 0.87 -6.15
C SER A 43 32.57 1.00 -5.76
N ASN A 44 32.83 1.14 -4.46
CA ASN A 44 34.14 0.93 -3.87
C ASN A 44 34.48 -0.56 -3.63
N SER A 45 33.59 -1.49 -4.03
CA SER A 45 33.78 -2.94 -3.87
C SER A 45 33.49 -3.72 -5.16
N THR A 46 34.46 -4.53 -5.63
CA THR A 46 34.26 -5.45 -6.77
C THR A 46 33.19 -6.48 -6.48
N LEU A 47 33.15 -7.02 -5.26
CA LEU A 47 32.16 -8.02 -4.84
C LEU A 47 30.73 -7.49 -5.00
N LEU A 48 30.49 -6.22 -4.68
CA LEU A 48 29.18 -5.60 -4.86
C LEU A 48 28.81 -5.48 -6.33
N VAL A 49 29.76 -5.00 -7.14
CA VAL A 49 29.58 -4.82 -8.58
C VAL A 49 29.30 -6.16 -9.27
N ASP A 50 30.02 -7.21 -8.87
CA ASP A 50 29.84 -8.56 -9.38
C ASP A 50 28.50 -9.16 -8.95
N ALA A 51 28.08 -8.91 -7.70
CA ALA A 51 26.79 -9.33 -7.15
C ALA A 51 25.59 -8.59 -7.78
N PHE A 52 25.81 -7.45 -8.44
CA PHE A 52 24.74 -6.75 -9.15
C PHE A 52 24.30 -7.55 -10.37
N THR A 53 23.01 -7.88 -10.45
CA THR A 53 22.41 -8.68 -11.52
C THR A 53 21.27 -7.96 -12.21
N TRP A 54 21.04 -8.37 -13.46
CA TRP A 54 19.95 -7.90 -14.30
C TRP A 54 19.23 -9.12 -14.87
N LYS A 55 17.91 -9.14 -14.85
CA LYS A 55 17.11 -10.19 -15.49
C LYS A 55 15.80 -9.65 -16.01
N GLU A 56 15.30 -10.28 -17.06
CA GLU A 56 13.92 -10.05 -17.48
C GLU A 56 12.96 -10.52 -16.36
N ALA A 57 11.96 -9.70 -16.12
CA ALA A 57 10.89 -9.96 -15.17
C ALA A 57 9.57 -9.46 -15.76
N GLN A 58 8.49 -9.82 -15.08
CA GLN A 58 7.20 -9.19 -15.31
C GLN A 58 6.90 -8.30 -14.11
N SER A 59 6.49 -7.07 -14.38
CA SER A 59 5.96 -6.18 -13.36
C SER A 59 4.44 -6.36 -13.25
N THR A 60 3.81 -5.52 -12.45
CA THR A 60 2.35 -5.41 -12.36
C THR A 60 1.73 -5.23 -13.75
N ASN A 61 0.56 -5.84 -13.97
CA ASN A 61 -0.19 -5.81 -15.24
C ASN A 61 0.53 -6.47 -16.44
N ASN A 62 1.41 -7.45 -16.20
CA ASN A 62 2.14 -8.20 -17.23
C ASN A 62 3.03 -7.30 -18.11
N VAL A 63 3.41 -6.13 -17.62
CA VAL A 63 4.37 -5.25 -18.29
C VAL A 63 5.75 -5.90 -18.22
N LYS A 64 6.38 -6.08 -19.39
CA LYS A 64 7.74 -6.60 -19.45
C LYS A 64 8.71 -5.61 -18.78
N ALA A 65 9.45 -6.10 -17.82
CA ALA A 65 10.25 -5.28 -16.93
C ALA A 65 11.69 -5.80 -16.80
N LEU A 66 12.61 -4.89 -16.56
CA LEU A 66 13.97 -5.20 -16.20
C LEU A 66 14.07 -5.23 -14.67
N ALA A 67 14.37 -6.41 -14.11
CA ALA A 67 14.68 -6.54 -12.70
C ALA A 67 16.18 -6.30 -12.48
N ALA A 68 16.49 -5.43 -11.53
CA ALA A 68 17.84 -4.99 -11.20
C ALA A 68 18.06 -5.03 -9.69
N GLY A 69 19.16 -5.62 -9.27
CA GLY A 69 19.40 -5.79 -7.86
C GLY A 69 20.61 -6.62 -7.50
N PHE A 70 20.86 -6.75 -6.20
CA PHE A 70 21.97 -7.53 -5.69
C PHE A 70 21.57 -8.97 -5.42
N GLN A 71 22.23 -9.91 -6.08
CA GLN A 71 22.13 -11.33 -5.77
C GLN A 71 23.45 -11.81 -5.18
N PHE A 72 23.42 -12.10 -3.89
CA PHE A 72 24.53 -12.72 -3.21
C PHE A 72 24.27 -14.22 -3.10
N MET A 73 25.22 -15.03 -3.57
CA MET A 73 25.24 -16.46 -3.29
C MET A 73 26.00 -16.65 -1.98
N TRP A 74 25.29 -17.06 -0.92
CA TRP A 74 25.91 -17.27 0.39
C TRP A 74 26.29 -18.74 0.57
N ASP A 75 27.51 -18.99 1.03
CA ASP A 75 27.81 -20.26 1.67
C ASP A 75 27.27 -20.24 3.11
N ASN A 76 26.70 -21.36 3.56
CA ASN A 76 26.06 -21.41 4.88
C ASN A 76 27.08 -21.46 6.04
N ASN A 77 28.38 -21.29 5.78
CA ASN A 77 29.42 -21.67 6.72
C ASN A 77 30.27 -20.51 7.25
N SER A 78 30.13 -19.30 6.71
CA SER A 78 30.94 -18.14 7.10
C SER A 78 30.11 -17.00 7.73
N SER A 79 30.72 -16.31 8.71
CA SER A 79 30.23 -15.02 9.18
C SER A 79 30.74 -13.95 8.22
N ILE A 80 29.82 -13.24 7.57
CA ILE A 80 30.17 -12.23 6.57
C ILE A 80 29.77 -10.87 7.13
N SER A 81 30.77 -9.99 7.21
CA SER A 81 30.59 -8.56 7.36
C SER A 81 30.97 -7.94 6.03
N PHE A 82 29.99 -7.32 5.38
CA PHE A 82 30.19 -6.67 4.11
C PHE A 82 29.70 -5.22 4.23
N ASP A 83 30.51 -4.28 3.76
CA ASP A 83 30.24 -2.85 3.81
C ASP A 83 30.79 -2.24 2.49
N ALA A 84 29.91 -1.61 1.71
CA ALA A 84 30.29 -0.92 0.50
C ALA A 84 29.35 0.24 0.16
N ASP A 85 29.92 1.25 -0.48
CA ASP A 85 29.17 2.36 -1.06
C ASP A 85 28.97 2.10 -2.56
N TYR A 86 27.82 2.49 -3.09
CA TYR A 86 27.47 2.27 -4.48
C TYR A 86 26.51 3.30 -5.06
N ILE A 87 26.53 3.43 -6.39
CA ILE A 87 25.54 4.17 -7.17
C ILE A 87 25.07 3.27 -8.30
N VAL A 88 23.75 3.24 -8.51
CA VAL A 88 23.10 2.60 -9.66
C VAL A 88 22.46 3.70 -10.48
N ASP A 89 22.93 3.89 -11.71
CA ASP A 89 22.26 4.71 -12.72
C ASP A 89 21.55 3.78 -13.70
N ILE A 90 20.28 4.06 -13.99
CA ILE A 90 19.49 3.36 -15.00
C ILE A 90 19.06 4.39 -16.03
N TYR A 91 19.39 4.18 -17.30
CA TYR A 91 18.99 5.04 -18.40
C TYR A 91 17.85 4.38 -19.16
N VAL A 92 16.76 5.13 -19.31
CA VAL A 92 15.50 4.67 -19.88
C VAL A 92 15.14 5.56 -21.07
N PRO A 93 14.73 4.99 -22.21
CA PRO A 93 14.25 5.80 -23.35
C PRO A 93 13.12 6.74 -22.93
N SER A 94 13.01 7.88 -23.62
CA SER A 94 12.06 8.92 -23.23
C SER A 94 10.61 8.42 -23.30
N ASN A 95 9.84 8.71 -22.26
CA ASN A 95 8.40 8.44 -22.13
C ASN A 95 7.96 6.99 -22.31
N VAL A 96 8.78 6.00 -21.95
CA VAL A 96 8.42 4.57 -22.11
C VAL A 96 8.07 3.85 -20.80
N LEU A 97 8.47 4.42 -19.65
CA LEU A 97 8.37 3.73 -18.37
C LEU A 97 6.93 3.75 -17.82
N GLN A 98 6.28 2.59 -17.82
CA GLN A 98 4.91 2.37 -17.35
C GLN A 98 4.85 1.66 -15.99
N SER A 99 5.94 1.07 -15.52
CA SER A 99 5.95 0.42 -14.21
C SER A 99 7.26 0.58 -13.46
N ILE A 100 7.17 0.91 -12.17
CA ILE A 100 8.30 0.94 -11.24
C ILE A 100 7.88 0.18 -9.99
N LYS A 101 8.65 -0.84 -9.60
CA LYS A 101 8.43 -1.60 -8.39
C LYS A 101 9.70 -1.62 -7.55
N LEU A 102 9.65 -1.09 -6.34
CA LEU A 102 10.73 -1.13 -5.36
C LEU A 102 10.41 -2.16 -4.27
N THR A 103 11.20 -3.24 -4.18
CA THR A 103 10.99 -4.31 -3.19
C THR A 103 11.94 -4.24 -2.01
N GLY A 104 13.04 -3.50 -2.13
CA GLY A 104 14.10 -3.46 -1.12
C GLY A 104 14.07 -2.24 -0.22
N SER A 105 15.25 -1.90 0.28
CA SER A 105 15.54 -0.69 1.04
C SER A 105 16.36 0.28 0.20
N GLY A 106 16.26 1.58 0.50
CA GLY A 106 16.97 2.63 -0.22
C GLY A 106 16.04 3.52 -1.06
N ASN A 107 16.63 4.58 -1.60
CA ASN A 107 15.90 5.59 -2.34
C ASN A 107 15.99 5.31 -3.85
N VAL A 108 14.85 5.25 -4.51
CA VAL A 108 14.76 5.26 -5.97
C VAL A 108 14.32 6.65 -6.39
N VAL A 109 15.08 7.26 -7.29
CA VAL A 109 14.86 8.61 -7.78
C VAL A 109 14.57 8.54 -9.27
N VAL A 110 13.43 9.07 -9.69
CA VAL A 110 12.98 9.10 -11.08
C VAL A 110 13.07 10.54 -11.56
N TYR A 111 13.99 10.79 -12.50
CA TYR A 111 14.15 12.08 -13.14
C TYR A 111 13.12 12.28 -14.27
N PRO A 112 12.93 13.53 -14.74
CA PRO A 112 11.98 13.83 -15.81
C PRO A 112 12.22 13.06 -17.12
N HIS A 113 11.17 13.03 -17.94
CA HIS A 113 11.08 12.47 -19.30
C HIS A 113 11.20 10.96 -19.44
N VAL A 114 11.30 10.20 -18.35
CA VAL A 114 11.35 8.72 -18.43
C VAL A 114 9.96 8.07 -18.40
N LEU A 115 9.00 8.70 -17.72
CA LEU A 115 7.67 8.16 -17.47
C LEU A 115 6.79 8.22 -18.72
N ALA A 116 5.98 7.19 -18.92
CA ALA A 116 4.91 7.21 -19.91
C ALA A 116 4.07 8.50 -19.80
N ASN A 117 3.83 9.14 -20.94
CA ASN A 117 3.17 10.44 -20.99
C ASN A 117 2.20 10.54 -22.17
N VAL A 118 1.33 9.53 -22.30
CA VAL A 118 0.26 9.50 -23.28
C VAL A 118 -1.04 8.99 -22.65
N SER A 119 -2.17 9.56 -23.06
CA SER A 119 -3.50 9.32 -22.47
C SER A 119 -4.03 7.89 -22.60
N THR A 120 -3.39 7.04 -23.41
CA THR A 120 -3.74 5.63 -23.59
C THR A 120 -2.94 4.68 -22.70
N GLN A 121 -1.82 5.14 -22.12
CA GLN A 121 -0.94 4.32 -21.29
C GLN A 121 -1.24 4.49 -19.80
N SER A 122 -0.82 3.52 -18.99
CA SER A 122 -0.98 3.57 -17.54
C SER A 122 0.39 3.55 -16.86
N LEU A 123 0.49 4.19 -15.70
CA LEU A 123 1.68 4.16 -14.87
C LEU A 123 1.37 3.47 -13.54
N VAL A 124 2.22 2.53 -13.15
CA VAL A 124 2.14 1.84 -11.85
C VAL A 124 3.44 2.01 -11.09
N ALA A 125 3.38 2.71 -9.96
CA ALA A 125 4.50 2.89 -9.04
C ALA A 125 4.20 2.14 -7.73
N GLN A 126 5.03 1.17 -7.38
CA GLN A 126 4.85 0.33 -6.19
C GLN A 126 6.08 0.28 -5.31
N VAL A 127 5.87 0.32 -4.00
CA VAL A 127 6.90 0.08 -2.98
C VAL A 127 6.40 -1.03 -2.06
N THR A 128 7.05 -2.19 -2.05
CA THR A 128 6.71 -3.32 -1.17
C THR A 128 7.73 -3.55 -0.05
N GLY A 129 8.82 -2.77 -0.04
CA GLY A 129 9.86 -2.82 0.98
C GLY A 129 9.76 -1.68 1.98
N SER A 130 10.92 -1.22 2.43
CA SER A 130 11.08 -0.09 3.34
C SER A 130 11.82 1.09 2.69
N GLY A 131 12.10 1.01 1.39
CA GLY A 131 12.69 2.09 0.62
C GLY A 131 11.69 3.20 0.25
N SER A 132 12.18 4.25 -0.39
CA SER A 132 11.35 5.38 -0.81
C SER A 132 11.51 5.65 -2.30
N LEU A 133 10.40 5.91 -2.98
CA LEU A 133 10.35 6.24 -4.39
C LEU A 133 10.01 7.72 -4.56
N TYR A 134 10.89 8.46 -5.22
CA TYR A 134 10.74 9.88 -5.50
C TYR A 134 10.56 10.07 -7.00
N VAL A 135 9.45 10.67 -7.39
CA VAL A 135 9.13 10.93 -8.79
C VAL A 135 9.03 12.42 -9.02
N GLN A 136 9.74 12.91 -10.04
CA GLN A 136 9.67 14.29 -10.51
C GLN A 136 9.40 14.33 -12.01
N GLU A 137 8.38 15.07 -12.40
CA GLU A 137 8.04 15.38 -13.78
C GLU A 137 7.36 16.75 -13.84
N ALA A 138 7.43 17.44 -14.98
CA ALA A 138 6.74 18.72 -15.16
C ALA A 138 5.23 18.53 -15.33
N ALA A 139 4.84 17.56 -16.15
CA ALA A 139 3.44 17.23 -16.44
C ALA A 139 3.30 15.78 -16.91
N ILE A 140 2.20 15.14 -16.54
CA ILE A 140 1.87 13.80 -17.00
C ILE A 140 0.43 13.72 -17.50
N THR A 141 0.24 13.04 -18.64
CA THR A 141 -1.07 12.69 -19.21
C THR A 141 -1.12 11.19 -19.39
N LEU A 142 -2.02 10.52 -18.67
CA LEU A 142 -2.15 9.06 -18.64
C LEU A 142 -3.61 8.62 -18.74
N ASN A 143 -3.84 7.34 -18.99
CA ASN A 143 -5.13 6.71 -18.78
C ASN A 143 -5.37 6.50 -17.27
N HIS A 144 -4.44 5.81 -16.62
CA HIS A 144 -4.53 5.40 -15.22
C HIS A 144 -3.18 5.59 -14.51
N LEU A 145 -3.22 6.11 -13.29
CA LEU A 145 -2.07 6.19 -12.40
C LEU A 145 -2.35 5.38 -11.13
N ALA A 146 -1.51 4.39 -10.84
CA ALA A 146 -1.59 3.59 -9.63
C ALA A 146 -0.35 3.80 -8.76
N LEU A 147 -0.55 4.26 -7.52
CA LEU A 147 0.49 4.40 -6.50
C LEU A 147 0.21 3.41 -5.35
N GLY A 148 1.12 2.49 -5.10
CA GLY A 148 0.91 1.41 -4.13
C GLY A 148 2.04 1.28 -3.13
N VAL A 149 1.73 1.31 -1.84
CA VAL A 149 2.69 0.98 -0.78
C VAL A 149 2.20 -0.25 -0.03
N SER A 150 3.00 -1.31 0.00
CA SER A 150 2.74 -2.54 0.74
C SER A 150 3.93 -2.85 1.65
N GLY A 151 4.04 -2.15 2.78
CA GLY A 151 5.20 -2.22 3.66
C GLY A 151 5.33 -0.95 4.50
N SER A 152 6.57 -0.52 4.70
CA SER A 152 6.90 0.68 5.49
C SER A 152 7.59 1.77 4.66
N GLY A 153 7.77 1.55 3.36
CA GLY A 153 8.37 2.51 2.44
C GLY A 153 7.44 3.65 2.03
N ASP A 154 7.95 4.58 1.25
CA ASP A 154 7.21 5.80 0.88
C ASP A 154 7.19 6.04 -0.63
N ILE A 155 6.13 6.67 -1.13
CA ILE A 155 6.07 7.24 -2.48
C ILE A 155 5.85 8.74 -2.37
N GLN A 156 6.75 9.52 -2.97
CA GLN A 156 6.57 10.95 -3.18
C GLN A 156 6.47 11.21 -4.69
N PHE A 157 5.26 11.51 -5.16
CA PHE A 157 4.94 11.79 -6.56
C PHE A 157 4.72 13.29 -6.73
N ASN A 158 5.74 14.00 -7.22
CA ASN A 158 5.72 15.45 -7.37
C ASN A 158 5.64 15.83 -8.86
N VAL A 159 4.41 16.04 -9.34
CA VAL A 159 4.13 16.35 -10.75
C VAL A 159 3.10 17.47 -10.83
N PRO A 160 3.51 18.71 -11.17
CA PRO A 160 2.64 19.89 -11.12
C PRO A 160 1.37 19.82 -11.97
N ASP A 161 1.37 19.17 -13.13
CA ASP A 161 0.16 18.98 -13.94
C ASP A 161 -0.10 17.49 -14.17
N THR A 162 -1.13 16.94 -13.51
CA THR A 162 -1.49 15.52 -13.60
C THR A 162 -2.88 15.36 -14.22
N LYS A 163 -2.93 14.78 -15.43
CA LYS A 163 -4.17 14.53 -16.18
C LYS A 163 -4.36 13.04 -16.42
N LEU A 164 -5.48 12.51 -15.95
CA LEU A 164 -5.83 11.10 -16.03
C LEU A 164 -7.16 10.95 -16.78
N ALA A 165 -7.17 10.17 -17.86
CA ALA A 165 -8.38 9.94 -18.64
C ALA A 165 -9.39 9.05 -17.88
N SER A 166 -8.92 8.21 -16.96
CA SER A 166 -9.75 7.28 -16.20
C SER A 166 -9.58 7.47 -14.69
N VAL A 167 -8.56 6.88 -14.06
CA VAL A 167 -8.54 6.74 -12.60
C VAL A 167 -7.18 7.07 -12.00
N LEU A 168 -7.20 7.69 -10.81
CA LEU A 168 -6.10 7.70 -9.86
C LEU A 168 -6.38 6.65 -8.80
N ASN A 169 -5.54 5.63 -8.70
CA ASN A 169 -5.64 4.62 -7.65
C ASN A 169 -4.45 4.78 -6.69
N MET A 170 -4.75 4.95 -5.41
CA MET A 170 -3.75 5.01 -4.35
C MET A 170 -4.11 4.01 -3.27
N SER A 171 -3.15 3.15 -2.90
CA SER A 171 -3.37 2.10 -1.91
C SER A 171 -2.20 1.97 -0.97
N ILE A 172 -2.47 1.99 0.33
CA ILE A 172 -1.50 1.66 1.38
C ILE A 172 -1.97 0.39 2.09
N SER A 173 -1.11 -0.60 2.18
CA SER A 173 -1.25 -1.80 3.00
C SER A 173 -0.02 -1.92 3.91
N GLY A 174 -0.06 -1.31 5.09
CA GLY A 174 1.08 -1.24 6.00
C GLY A 174 1.18 0.09 6.74
N SER A 175 2.41 0.58 6.94
CA SER A 175 2.72 1.79 7.71
C SER A 175 3.46 2.87 6.93
N GLY A 176 3.73 2.63 5.64
CA GLY A 176 4.35 3.60 4.76
C GLY A 176 3.42 4.73 4.31
N ASN A 177 3.92 5.67 3.50
CA ASN A 177 3.15 6.85 3.10
C ASN A 177 3.12 7.06 1.58
N ILE A 178 2.05 7.70 1.10
CA ILE A 178 1.94 8.19 -0.28
C ILE A 178 1.67 9.68 -0.25
N ALA A 179 2.50 10.46 -0.91
CA ALA A 179 2.29 11.90 -1.12
C ALA A 179 2.22 12.19 -2.61
N LEU A 180 1.03 12.53 -3.10
CA LEU A 180 0.81 13.10 -4.43
C LEU A 180 0.73 14.62 -4.30
N ALA A 181 1.74 15.31 -4.80
CA ALA A 181 1.82 16.75 -4.81
C ALA A 181 1.75 17.27 -6.26
N THR A 182 0.76 18.12 -6.52
CA THR A 182 0.50 18.69 -7.82
C THR A 182 0.06 20.15 -7.71
N THR A 183 -0.04 20.84 -8.85
CA THR A 183 -0.74 22.11 -8.96
C THR A 183 -2.17 21.87 -9.43
N SER A 184 -2.35 21.00 -10.42
CA SER A 184 -3.67 20.61 -10.93
C SER A 184 -3.79 19.10 -11.12
N LEU A 185 -4.85 18.52 -10.54
CA LEU A 185 -5.27 17.15 -10.77
C LEU A 185 -6.57 17.14 -11.58
N LEU A 186 -6.54 16.52 -12.76
CA LEU A 186 -7.74 16.17 -13.53
C LEU A 186 -7.84 14.65 -13.62
N ALA A 187 -8.96 14.08 -13.18
CA ALA A 187 -9.22 12.65 -13.30
C ALA A 187 -10.72 12.39 -13.53
N ASN A 188 -11.09 11.23 -14.05
CA ASN A 188 -12.49 10.83 -14.04
C ASN A 188 -12.89 10.29 -12.65
N SER A 189 -12.06 9.44 -12.05
CA SER A 189 -12.28 8.91 -10.71
C SER A 189 -11.00 8.93 -9.86
N VAL A 190 -11.16 8.96 -8.54
CA VAL A 190 -10.07 8.80 -7.56
C VAL A 190 -10.46 7.74 -6.54
N ASP A 191 -9.64 6.70 -6.42
CA ASP A 191 -9.79 5.63 -5.44
C ASP A 191 -8.60 5.67 -4.47
N SER A 192 -8.88 5.98 -3.20
CA SER A 192 -7.88 6.10 -2.13
C SER A 192 -8.19 5.09 -1.04
N SER A 193 -7.26 4.17 -0.76
CA SER A 193 -7.42 3.15 0.27
C SER A 193 -6.22 3.07 1.20
N ASN A 194 -6.47 2.93 2.49
CA ASN A 194 -5.44 2.78 3.50
C ASN A 194 -5.86 1.68 4.49
N SER A 195 -5.24 0.52 4.36
CA SER A 195 -5.36 -0.61 5.27
C SER A 195 -4.10 -0.71 6.14
N GLY A 196 -4.13 -0.09 7.31
CA GLY A 196 -2.99 -0.05 8.23
C GLY A 196 -2.89 1.26 9.00
N SER A 197 -1.66 1.75 9.15
CA SER A 197 -1.33 2.94 9.95
C SER A 197 -0.59 4.02 9.15
N GLY A 198 -0.44 3.81 7.84
CA GLY A 198 0.21 4.76 6.95
C GLY A 198 -0.56 6.05 6.73
N LYS A 199 -0.01 6.97 5.95
CA LYS A 199 -0.67 8.24 5.61
C LYS A 199 -0.66 8.50 4.12
N MET A 200 -1.79 8.97 3.62
CA MET A 200 -1.95 9.38 2.24
C MET A 200 -2.26 10.87 2.17
N TYR A 201 -1.62 11.55 1.22
CA TYR A 201 -1.79 12.96 0.96
C TYR A 201 -2.04 13.17 -0.53
N VAL A 202 -3.14 13.84 -0.85
CA VAL A 202 -3.48 14.30 -2.19
C VAL A 202 -3.56 15.81 -2.14
N GLU A 203 -2.51 16.48 -2.63
CA GLU A 203 -2.36 17.92 -2.54
C GLU A 203 -2.32 18.55 -3.93
N ALA A 204 -3.24 19.48 -4.20
CA ALA A 204 -3.19 20.35 -5.38
C ALA A 204 -3.14 21.81 -4.94
N SER A 205 -2.10 22.56 -5.35
CA SER A 205 -1.98 23.97 -4.97
C SER A 205 -2.98 24.89 -5.66
N ASN A 206 -3.60 24.46 -6.77
CA ASN A 206 -4.62 25.21 -7.50
C ASN A 206 -5.96 24.47 -7.53
N ALA A 207 -6.04 23.28 -8.16
CA ALA A 207 -7.33 22.61 -8.30
C ALA A 207 -7.31 21.08 -8.38
N ILE A 208 -8.37 20.45 -7.84
CA ILE A 208 -8.71 19.04 -8.01
C ILE A 208 -10.06 18.94 -8.74
N LYS A 209 -10.05 18.45 -9.99
CA LYS A 209 -11.27 18.29 -10.81
C LYS A 209 -11.50 16.81 -11.11
N ILE A 210 -12.58 16.27 -10.55
CA ILE A 210 -12.92 14.85 -10.67
C ILE A 210 -14.30 14.73 -11.29
N SER A 211 -14.40 14.25 -12.53
CA SER A 211 -15.67 14.33 -13.28
C SER A 211 -16.74 13.34 -12.81
N SER A 212 -16.36 12.20 -12.22
CA SER A 212 -17.30 11.16 -11.79
C SER A 212 -17.33 11.03 -10.27
N SER A 213 -16.34 10.35 -9.68
CA SER A 213 -16.46 9.91 -8.30
C SER A 213 -15.14 9.81 -7.55
N VAL A 214 -15.21 10.04 -6.25
CA VAL A 214 -14.14 9.79 -5.28
C VAL A 214 -14.57 8.67 -4.36
N SER A 215 -13.75 7.62 -4.24
CA SER A 215 -13.88 6.59 -3.23
C SER A 215 -12.73 6.72 -2.24
N THR A 216 -13.03 6.80 -0.95
CA THR A 216 -12.01 6.90 0.10
C THR A 216 -12.30 5.89 1.20
N SER A 217 -11.32 5.04 1.49
CA SER A 217 -11.46 4.01 2.52
C SER A 217 -10.27 3.97 3.47
N VAL A 218 -10.55 3.90 4.77
CA VAL A 218 -9.54 3.66 5.80
C VAL A 218 -9.99 2.47 6.62
N SER A 219 -9.12 1.48 6.77
CA SER A 219 -9.29 0.33 7.67
C SER A 219 -8.06 0.22 8.56
N GLY A 220 -8.21 0.59 9.83
CA GLY A 220 -7.10 0.62 10.80
C GLY A 220 -6.97 1.99 11.47
N SER A 221 -5.75 2.50 11.58
CA SER A 221 -5.42 3.75 12.29
C SER A 221 -4.76 4.80 11.38
N GLY A 222 -4.69 4.53 10.09
CA GLY A 222 -4.08 5.40 9.09
C GLY A 222 -4.88 6.67 8.81
N GLN A 223 -4.32 7.51 7.94
CA GLN A 223 -4.92 8.79 7.57
C GLN A 223 -4.97 8.97 6.05
N ILE A 224 -6.01 9.62 5.55
CA ILE A 224 -6.09 10.11 4.17
C ILE A 224 -6.46 11.59 4.22
N ASN A 225 -5.64 12.44 3.60
CA ASN A 225 -5.81 13.88 3.56
C ASN A 225 -5.92 14.35 2.11
N TYR A 226 -6.97 15.10 1.82
CA TYR A 226 -7.10 15.88 0.60
C TYR A 226 -6.85 17.33 0.93
N TYR A 227 -6.10 18.01 0.07
CA TYR A 227 -5.82 19.43 0.21
C TYR A 227 -5.90 20.10 -1.16
N ASP A 228 -6.72 21.14 -1.26
CA ASP A 228 -6.78 22.00 -2.42
C ASP A 228 -7.23 23.42 -2.09
N VAL A 229 -7.14 24.30 -3.09
CA VAL A 229 -7.73 25.65 -3.06
C VAL A 229 -9.12 25.66 -3.70
N ALA A 230 -9.33 24.83 -4.73
CA ALA A 230 -10.60 24.67 -5.39
C ALA A 230 -10.78 23.22 -5.89
N SER A 231 -11.86 22.57 -5.51
CA SER A 231 -12.18 21.25 -6.03
C SER A 231 -13.63 21.09 -6.43
N SER A 232 -13.86 20.07 -7.25
CA SER A 232 -15.19 19.63 -7.63
C SER A 232 -15.19 18.13 -7.86
N CYS A 233 -16.22 17.46 -7.35
CA CYS A 233 -16.50 16.08 -7.70
C CYS A 233 -18.00 15.79 -7.82
N GLY A 234 -18.37 14.71 -8.51
CA GLY A 234 -19.76 14.24 -8.55
C GLY A 234 -20.14 13.61 -7.21
N LEU A 235 -19.68 12.37 -6.99
CA LEU A 235 -20.00 11.58 -5.80
C LEU A 235 -18.76 11.29 -4.94
N HIS A 236 -18.80 11.54 -3.64
CA HIS A 236 -17.80 11.09 -2.68
C HIS A 236 -18.34 9.95 -1.80
N THR A 237 -17.78 8.76 -1.93
CA THR A 237 -18.07 7.63 -1.02
C THR A 237 -16.92 7.47 -0.04
N ILE A 238 -17.23 7.53 1.25
CA ILE A 238 -16.27 7.44 2.35
C ILE A 238 -16.61 6.21 3.20
N ILE A 239 -15.64 5.34 3.43
CA ILE A 239 -15.75 4.19 4.34
C ILE A 239 -14.62 4.26 5.36
N ALA A 240 -14.94 4.42 6.63
CA ALA A 240 -13.96 4.42 7.71
C ALA A 240 -14.28 3.29 8.69
N THR A 241 -13.36 2.32 8.78
CA THR A 241 -13.38 1.25 9.77
C THR A 241 -12.16 1.34 10.71
N GLY A 242 -12.40 1.24 12.01
CA GLY A 242 -11.34 1.37 13.02
C GLY A 242 -11.20 2.80 13.58
N SER A 243 -9.97 3.26 13.78
CA SER A 243 -9.62 4.49 14.50
C SER A 243 -8.95 5.56 13.64
N GLY A 244 -8.81 5.30 12.34
CA GLY A 244 -8.17 6.21 11.39
C GLY A 244 -8.99 7.47 11.11
N SER A 245 -8.43 8.36 10.30
CA SER A 245 -9.07 9.64 9.96
C SER A 245 -9.08 9.91 8.46
N ILE A 246 -10.19 10.46 7.98
CA ILE A 246 -10.35 10.89 6.59
C ILE A 246 -10.66 12.38 6.60
N ASN A 247 -9.74 13.17 6.09
CA ASN A 247 -9.86 14.63 5.97
C ASN A 247 -10.07 14.96 4.49
N GLY A 248 -11.33 14.97 4.07
CA GLY A 248 -11.77 15.29 2.72
C GLY A 248 -12.66 16.53 2.67
N GLY A 249 -12.53 17.43 3.64
CA GLY A 249 -13.31 18.67 3.68
C GLY A 249 -12.95 19.66 2.57
N ALA A 250 -11.73 19.56 2.03
CA ALA A 250 -11.32 20.29 0.84
C ALA A 250 -12.13 19.89 -0.41
N LEU A 251 -12.63 18.65 -0.49
CA LEU A 251 -13.38 18.15 -1.65
C LEU A 251 -14.83 18.65 -1.66
N THR A 252 -15.16 19.52 -2.61
CA THR A 252 -16.53 20.01 -2.79
C THR A 252 -17.30 19.15 -3.79
N CYS A 253 -17.99 18.12 -3.29
CA CYS A 253 -18.72 17.16 -4.11
C CYS A 253 -20.23 17.46 -4.16
N SER A 254 -20.91 17.06 -5.24
CA SER A 254 -22.38 17.15 -5.30
C SER A 254 -23.01 16.35 -4.18
N ASP A 255 -22.66 15.06 -4.10
CA ASP A 255 -23.24 14.13 -3.14
C ASP A 255 -22.13 13.40 -2.37
N THR A 256 -22.35 13.21 -1.08
CA THR A 256 -21.41 12.53 -0.19
C THR A 256 -22.12 11.44 0.61
N LYS A 257 -21.53 10.24 0.63
CA LYS A 257 -21.99 9.10 1.42
C LYS A 257 -20.89 8.66 2.37
N VAL A 258 -21.20 8.59 3.66
CA VAL A 258 -20.25 8.21 4.71
C VAL A 258 -20.75 6.97 5.43
N GLY A 259 -19.94 5.91 5.41
CA GLY A 259 -20.07 4.75 6.29
C GLY A 259 -18.95 4.77 7.33
N LEU A 260 -19.32 4.91 8.61
CA LEU A 260 -18.37 4.94 9.72
C LEU A 260 -18.68 3.80 10.69
N SER A 261 -17.71 2.93 10.90
CA SER A 261 -17.78 1.83 11.87
C SER A 261 -16.48 1.77 12.68
N GLY A 262 -16.50 2.36 13.86
CA GLY A 262 -15.33 2.45 14.75
C GLY A 262 -15.28 3.76 15.51
N SER A 263 -14.09 4.18 15.91
CA SER A 263 -13.83 5.42 16.65
C SER A 263 -13.09 6.48 15.82
N GLY A 264 -12.97 6.26 14.51
CA GLY A 264 -12.33 7.21 13.59
C GLY A 264 -13.10 8.52 13.42
N SER A 265 -12.50 9.45 12.68
CA SER A 265 -13.11 10.74 12.36
C SER A 265 -13.12 10.99 10.86
N VAL A 266 -14.25 11.50 10.36
CA VAL A 266 -14.40 11.90 8.97
C VAL A 266 -14.75 13.38 8.92
N VAL A 267 -13.98 14.15 8.15
CA VAL A 267 -14.30 15.52 7.78
C VAL A 267 -14.55 15.57 6.28
N THR A 268 -15.67 16.15 5.86
CA THR A 268 -16.09 16.17 4.46
C THR A 268 -16.88 17.44 4.11
N SER A 269 -17.14 17.66 2.84
CA SER A 269 -18.05 18.69 2.34
C SER A 269 -19.00 18.09 1.29
N SER A 270 -20.14 18.74 1.09
CA SER A 270 -21.13 18.35 0.08
C SER A 270 -22.02 19.54 -0.28
N MET A 271 -22.41 19.64 -1.54
CA MET A 271 -23.28 20.72 -2.04
C MET A 271 -24.76 20.38 -1.95
N GLN A 272 -25.15 19.14 -2.26
CA GLN A 272 -26.55 18.75 -2.45
C GLN A 272 -27.04 17.77 -1.38
N SER A 273 -26.35 16.64 -1.20
CA SER A 273 -26.78 15.63 -0.24
C SER A 273 -25.64 14.97 0.53
N LEU A 274 -25.86 14.80 1.84
CA LEU A 274 -24.97 14.07 2.73
C LEU A 274 -25.74 12.96 3.46
N ILE A 275 -25.34 11.72 3.22
CA ILE A 275 -25.89 10.54 3.88
C ILE A 275 -24.82 9.94 4.78
N VAL A 276 -25.10 9.85 6.08
CA VAL A 276 -24.21 9.30 7.10
C VAL A 276 -24.83 8.06 7.74
N ILE A 277 -24.11 6.96 7.66
CA ILE A 277 -24.36 5.73 8.41
C ILE A 277 -23.22 5.58 9.41
N ASN A 278 -23.50 5.91 10.68
CA ASN A 278 -22.53 5.76 11.76
C ASN A 278 -23.03 4.67 12.72
N SER A 279 -22.31 3.55 12.79
CA SER A 279 -22.58 2.46 13.72
C SER A 279 -21.53 2.36 14.84
N GLY A 280 -20.59 3.32 14.91
CA GLY A 280 -19.51 3.35 15.88
C GLY A 280 -19.59 4.53 16.85
N SER A 281 -18.48 4.78 17.56
CA SER A 281 -18.31 5.92 18.47
C SER A 281 -17.58 7.11 17.84
N GLY A 282 -17.19 6.99 16.57
CA GLY A 282 -16.53 8.03 15.80
C GLY A 282 -17.46 9.18 15.42
N SER A 283 -16.89 10.20 14.78
CA SER A 283 -17.61 11.43 14.39
C SER A 283 -17.49 11.74 12.90
N VAL A 284 -18.56 12.32 12.35
CA VAL A 284 -18.59 12.87 10.98
C VAL A 284 -18.86 14.36 11.09
N SER A 285 -17.91 15.16 10.59
CA SER A 285 -18.02 16.61 10.55
C SER A 285 -18.12 17.14 9.13
N VAL A 286 -18.92 18.18 8.96
CA VAL A 286 -19.08 18.89 7.69
C VAL A 286 -18.39 20.24 7.81
N VAL A 287 -17.54 20.56 6.83
CA VAL A 287 -16.96 21.90 6.68
C VAL A 287 -17.68 22.67 5.58
N GLY A 288 -17.80 23.98 5.79
CA GLY A 288 -18.59 24.86 4.92
C GLY A 288 -20.06 24.93 5.33
N GLY A 289 -20.94 25.18 4.36
CA GLY A 289 -22.39 25.21 4.58
C GLY A 289 -22.96 23.80 4.72
N GLN A 290 -23.96 23.63 5.57
CA GLN A 290 -24.72 22.38 5.61
C GLN A 290 -25.46 22.17 4.29
N PRO A 291 -25.37 20.99 3.64
CA PRO A 291 -26.08 20.74 2.40
C PRO A 291 -27.61 20.70 2.63
N PRO A 292 -28.42 20.98 1.59
CA PRO A 292 -29.89 20.98 1.70
C PRO A 292 -30.48 19.67 2.19
N ILE A 293 -29.86 18.53 1.85
CA ILE A 293 -30.32 17.20 2.21
C ILE A 293 -29.27 16.55 3.12
N VAL A 294 -29.63 16.34 4.39
CA VAL A 294 -28.79 15.63 5.35
C VAL A 294 -29.57 14.48 5.97
N SER A 295 -28.97 13.30 6.02
CA SER A 295 -29.49 12.15 6.74
C SER A 295 -28.39 11.54 7.62
N GLY A 296 -28.67 11.36 8.91
CA GLY A 296 -27.73 10.78 9.88
C GLY A 296 -27.02 11.83 10.76
N PRO A 297 -26.23 11.37 11.73
CA PRO A 297 -25.59 12.24 12.71
C PRO A 297 -24.38 12.99 12.10
N ILE A 298 -24.39 14.31 12.21
CA ILE A 298 -23.29 15.19 11.78
C ILE A 298 -22.96 16.25 12.84
N SER A 299 -21.73 16.75 12.81
CA SER A 299 -21.31 18.00 13.45
C SER A 299 -20.84 19.01 12.41
N ILE A 300 -20.94 20.30 12.71
CA ILE A 300 -20.37 21.35 11.86
C ILE A 300 -18.98 21.69 12.37
N ALA A 301 -17.98 21.67 11.48
CA ALA A 301 -16.61 22.08 11.77
C ALA A 301 -16.32 23.44 11.12
N THR A 302 -15.56 24.28 11.83
CA THR A 302 -15.15 25.61 11.34
C THR A 302 -14.08 25.53 10.26
N SER A 303 -13.30 24.46 10.21
CA SER A 303 -12.19 24.27 9.28
C SER A 303 -11.82 22.80 9.13
N ASP A 304 -11.24 22.43 7.99
CA ASP A 304 -10.70 21.09 7.75
C ASP A 304 -9.36 20.91 8.51
N PRO A 305 -9.18 19.88 9.36
CA PRO A 305 -7.92 19.60 10.02
C PRO A 305 -6.84 19.00 9.08
N ALA A 306 -7.14 18.81 7.79
CA ALA A 306 -6.22 18.33 6.77
C ALA A 306 -4.87 19.07 6.85
N ARG A 307 -3.78 18.29 6.91
CA ARG A 307 -2.41 18.81 6.84
C ARG A 307 -1.84 18.53 5.46
N ARG A 308 -1.14 19.53 4.91
CA ARG A 308 -0.29 19.37 3.72
C ARG A 308 0.80 18.33 3.97
N ALA A 309 1.24 17.67 2.90
CA ALA A 309 2.37 16.76 3.01
C ALA A 309 3.64 17.56 3.30
N SER A 310 4.42 17.15 4.30
CA SER A 310 5.80 17.64 4.44
C SER A 310 6.65 16.88 3.44
N LEU A 311 6.71 17.37 2.20
CA LEU A 311 7.51 16.74 1.15
C LEU A 311 8.98 16.70 1.58
N ALA A 312 9.58 15.52 1.49
CA ALA A 312 11.00 15.37 1.70
C ALA A 312 11.76 16.05 0.56
N ALA A 313 12.93 16.59 0.87
CA ALA A 313 13.82 17.10 -0.15
C ALA A 313 14.13 16.00 -1.16
N PHE A 314 14.09 16.34 -2.45
CA PHE A 314 14.43 15.39 -3.51
C PHE A 314 15.86 14.86 -3.27
N PRO A 315 16.06 13.53 -3.22
CA PRO A 315 17.37 12.99 -2.85
C PRO A 315 18.46 13.46 -3.81
N GLY A 316 19.55 13.98 -3.26
CA GLY A 316 20.72 14.34 -4.04
C GLY A 316 21.42 13.10 -4.60
N TYR A 317 22.08 13.26 -5.74
CA TYR A 317 22.90 12.22 -6.37
C TYR A 317 24.12 11.89 -5.49
N LYS A 318 24.01 10.85 -4.66
CA LYS A 318 25.03 10.43 -3.70
C LYS A 318 25.09 8.90 -3.62
N PRO A 319 26.26 8.33 -3.29
CA PRO A 319 26.38 6.90 -3.03
C PRO A 319 25.42 6.46 -1.93
N SER A 320 24.74 5.35 -2.18
CA SER A 320 24.03 4.58 -1.17
C SER A 320 24.98 3.62 -0.50
N HIS A 321 24.67 3.25 0.74
CA HIS A 321 25.48 2.35 1.53
C HIS A 321 24.80 0.99 1.62
N TYR A 322 25.56 -0.08 1.41
CA TYR A 322 25.11 -1.45 1.59
C TYR A 322 25.94 -2.10 2.68
N SER A 323 25.28 -2.44 3.78
CA SER A 323 25.90 -3.22 4.85
C SER A 323 25.12 -4.48 5.16
N ILE A 324 25.85 -5.57 5.28
CA ILE A 324 25.33 -6.85 5.76
C ILE A 324 26.25 -7.32 6.88
N HIS A 325 25.64 -7.60 8.01
CA HIS A 325 26.26 -8.36 9.08
C HIS A 325 25.43 -9.61 9.30
N VAL A 326 25.92 -10.75 8.82
CA VAL A 326 25.33 -12.06 9.18
C VAL A 326 26.22 -12.67 10.24
N SER A 327 25.81 -12.57 11.50
CA SER A 327 26.44 -13.33 12.58
C SER A 327 25.69 -14.64 12.81
N ARG A 328 26.40 -15.74 13.09
CA ARG A 328 25.77 -17.03 13.44
C ARG A 328 24.81 -16.92 14.64
N THR A 329 24.97 -15.91 15.48
CA THR A 329 24.15 -15.65 16.65
C THR A 329 22.78 -15.05 16.31
N ASP A 330 22.64 -14.33 15.20
CA ASP A 330 21.38 -13.61 14.88
C ASP A 330 20.23 -14.57 14.53
N PHE A 331 20.55 -15.70 13.89
CA PHE A 331 19.53 -16.72 13.59
C PHE A 331 18.96 -17.37 14.85
N THR A 332 19.79 -17.53 15.90
CA THR A 332 19.33 -18.11 17.17
C THR A 332 18.37 -17.18 17.90
N TRP A 333 18.56 -15.86 17.81
CA TRP A 333 17.67 -14.87 18.43
C TRP A 333 16.30 -14.79 17.74
N VAL A 334 16.25 -14.78 16.40
CA VAL A 334 14.97 -14.76 15.67
C VAL A 334 14.16 -16.02 15.97
N VAL A 335 14.81 -17.19 15.97
CA VAL A 335 14.16 -18.45 16.34
C VAL A 335 13.69 -18.41 17.79
N ALA A 336 14.49 -17.90 18.72
CA ALA A 336 14.09 -17.76 20.12
C ALA A 336 12.89 -16.82 20.31
N LEU A 337 12.82 -15.71 19.55
CA LEU A 337 11.72 -14.74 19.60
C LEU A 337 10.43 -15.34 19.04
N VAL A 338 10.49 -16.02 17.89
CA VAL A 338 9.34 -16.72 17.29
C VAL A 338 8.84 -17.83 18.22
N VAL A 339 9.74 -18.63 18.79
CA VAL A 339 9.39 -19.65 19.78
C VAL A 339 8.79 -19.02 21.03
N GLY A 340 9.34 -17.91 21.53
CA GLY A 340 8.81 -17.17 22.67
C GLY A 340 7.39 -16.67 22.46
N VAL A 341 7.11 -16.09 21.27
CA VAL A 341 5.76 -15.63 20.89
C VAL A 341 4.79 -16.81 20.77
N LEU A 342 5.19 -17.91 20.15
CA LEU A 342 4.37 -19.13 20.06
C LEU A 342 4.05 -19.70 21.46
N VAL A 343 5.03 -19.75 22.36
CA VAL A 343 4.84 -20.19 23.74
C VAL A 343 3.89 -19.25 24.49
N ALA A 344 4.02 -17.93 24.33
CA ALA A 344 3.12 -16.95 24.95
C ALA A 344 1.68 -17.09 24.43
N LEU A 345 1.49 -17.26 23.11
CA LEU A 345 0.18 -17.49 22.51
C LEU A 345 -0.46 -18.79 23.02
N LEU A 346 0.31 -19.87 23.09
CA LEU A 346 -0.17 -21.13 23.66
C LEU A 346 -0.53 -20.95 25.14
N ALA A 347 0.30 -20.30 25.94
CA ALA A 347 0.00 -20.00 27.34
C ALA A 347 -1.27 -19.16 27.50
N CYS A 348 -1.49 -18.16 26.64
CA CYS A 348 -2.73 -17.39 26.61
C CYS A 348 -3.94 -18.27 26.26
N ILE A 349 -3.85 -19.12 25.24
CA ILE A 349 -4.94 -20.03 24.83
C ILE A 349 -5.28 -21.03 25.95
N PHE A 350 -4.26 -21.65 26.56
CA PHE A 350 -4.45 -22.59 27.66
C PHE A 350 -4.94 -21.89 28.93
N GLY A 351 -4.42 -20.71 29.25
CA GLY A 351 -4.89 -19.88 30.37
C GLY A 351 -6.36 -19.48 30.22
N TRP A 352 -6.78 -19.08 29.02
CA TRP A 352 -8.18 -18.75 28.73
C TRP A 352 -9.09 -19.97 28.84
N ARG A 353 -8.64 -21.16 28.40
CA ARG A 353 -9.37 -22.42 28.59
C ARG A 353 -9.51 -22.80 30.07
N CYS A 354 -8.47 -22.64 30.87
CA CYS A 354 -8.51 -22.91 32.31
C CYS A 354 -9.42 -21.92 33.06
N TYR A 355 -9.36 -20.62 32.69
CA TYR A 355 -10.25 -19.60 33.24
C TYR A 355 -11.72 -19.89 32.92
N ARG A 356 -12.02 -20.26 31.66
CA ARG A 356 -13.39 -20.63 31.24
C ARG A 356 -13.90 -21.87 31.96
N ARG A 357 -13.06 -22.88 32.21
CA ARG A 357 -13.44 -24.07 33.01
C ARG A 357 -13.75 -23.72 34.47
N ARG A 358 -13.00 -22.81 35.10
CA ARG A 358 -13.28 -22.38 36.48
C ARG A 358 -14.61 -21.64 36.60
N ASN A 359 -14.93 -20.75 35.67
CA ASN A 359 -16.22 -20.04 35.67
C ASN A 359 -17.42 -20.96 35.39
N LEU A 360 -17.24 -22.05 34.64
CA LEU A 360 -18.28 -23.06 34.45
C LEU A 360 -18.54 -23.87 35.73
N LEU A 361 -17.49 -24.19 36.50
CA LEU A 361 -17.62 -24.91 37.77
C LEU A 361 -18.21 -24.05 38.89
N SER A 362 -17.91 -22.74 38.93
CA SER A 362 -18.53 -21.83 39.91
C SER A 362 -20.03 -21.64 39.66
N ASN A 363 -20.49 -21.71 38.41
CA ASN A 363 -21.91 -21.59 38.09
C ASN A 363 -22.72 -22.86 38.40
N MET A 364 -22.07 -24.02 38.50
CA MET A 364 -22.74 -25.28 38.88
C MET A 364 -22.94 -25.44 40.39
N ALA A 365 -22.20 -24.70 41.23
CA ALA A 365 -22.36 -24.72 42.69
C ALA A 365 -23.56 -23.88 43.20
N SER A 366 -24.30 -23.21 42.30
CA SER A 366 -25.46 -22.36 42.62
C SER A 366 -26.82 -23.02 42.38
N ALA A 367 -26.88 -24.24 41.85
CA ALA A 367 -28.14 -24.94 41.63
C ALA A 367 -28.49 -25.79 42.87
N GLY A 368 -29.36 -25.24 43.72
CA GLY A 368 -29.92 -25.94 44.89
C GLY A 368 -30.88 -27.08 44.49
N PRO A 369 -31.18 -28.01 45.41
CA PRO A 369 -32.04 -29.17 45.15
C PRO A 369 -33.52 -28.83 45.37
N PHE A 370 -34.40 -29.68 44.78
CA PHE A 370 -35.86 -29.80 44.88
C PHE A 370 -36.71 -29.27 43.71
N GLY A 371 -37.55 -30.16 43.17
CA GLY A 371 -38.72 -29.83 42.35
C GLY A 371 -39.15 -30.96 41.39
N GLU A 372 -40.18 -31.70 41.78
CA GLU A 372 -40.75 -32.90 41.14
C GLU A 372 -41.49 -32.70 39.79
N ALA A 373 -41.54 -33.81 39.04
CA ALA A 373 -42.65 -34.38 38.26
C ALA A 373 -43.43 -33.56 37.20
N ALA A 374 -43.43 -34.01 35.95
CA ALA A 374 -44.50 -34.86 35.38
C ALA A 374 -44.26 -35.14 33.87
N THR A 375 -44.49 -36.38 33.47
CA THR A 375 -44.52 -36.90 32.09
C THR A 375 -45.83 -36.49 31.37
N PRO A 376 -45.94 -36.66 30.02
CA PRO A 376 -46.48 -37.93 29.52
C PRO A 376 -45.82 -38.48 28.24
N ILE A 377 -46.08 -39.77 28.06
CA ILE A 377 -45.65 -40.71 27.03
C ILE A 377 -46.50 -40.55 25.75
N SER A 378 -45.92 -40.71 24.57
CA SER A 378 -46.56 -41.47 23.48
C SER A 378 -45.55 -42.07 22.52
N ASP A 379 -45.68 -43.39 22.35
CA ASP A 379 -45.02 -44.30 21.41
C ASP A 379 -44.98 -43.86 19.94
N ALA A 380 -43.92 -44.26 19.23
CA ALA A 380 -44.01 -45.12 18.04
C ALA A 380 -42.61 -45.41 17.47
N ALA A 381 -42.24 -46.70 17.41
CA ALA A 381 -41.12 -47.26 16.66
C ALA A 381 -41.63 -47.78 15.28
N PRO A 382 -40.87 -48.54 14.46
CA PRO A 382 -39.41 -48.57 14.18
C PRO A 382 -39.10 -48.58 12.65
N ARG A 383 -37.81 -48.60 12.27
CA ARG A 383 -37.15 -49.64 11.43
C ARG A 383 -36.15 -49.13 10.35
N PHE A 384 -35.12 -49.97 10.19
CA PHE A 384 -34.19 -50.18 9.05
C PHE A 384 -33.20 -49.06 8.72
N ALA A 385 -31.95 -49.28 8.33
CA ALA A 385 -31.03 -50.42 8.26
C ALA A 385 -29.68 -49.83 7.76
N GLU A 386 -28.58 -50.49 8.11
CA GLU A 386 -27.36 -50.80 7.31
C GLU A 386 -27.26 -50.20 5.88
N ALA A 387 -26.12 -49.80 5.32
CA ALA A 387 -24.71 -50.23 5.43
C ALA A 387 -23.82 -49.08 4.90
N GLU A 388 -22.60 -48.85 5.39
CA GLU A 388 -21.32 -49.43 4.95
C GLU A 388 -20.85 -49.02 3.52
N GLU A 389 -19.53 -48.81 3.46
CA GLU A 389 -18.63 -48.78 2.28
C GLU A 389 -18.38 -47.40 1.60
N GLN A 390 -17.27 -46.71 1.90
CA GLN A 390 -15.88 -46.86 1.42
C GLN A 390 -15.66 -46.52 -0.07
N LYS A 391 -14.60 -45.70 -0.27
CA LYS A 391 -13.66 -45.63 -1.42
C LYS A 391 -13.85 -44.61 -2.57
N THR A 392 -12.99 -43.57 -2.46
CA THR A 392 -11.93 -43.11 -3.41
C THR A 392 -12.25 -42.59 -4.81
N ASN A 393 -11.57 -41.45 -5.10
CA ASN A 393 -10.91 -41.04 -6.35
C ASN A 393 -11.83 -40.71 -7.55
N ALA A 394 -11.54 -39.79 -8.46
CA ALA A 394 -10.51 -38.78 -8.66
C ALA A 394 -10.88 -37.98 -9.95
N VAL A 395 -10.34 -36.77 -10.12
CA VAL A 395 -9.78 -36.25 -11.40
C VAL A 395 -10.75 -35.87 -12.57
N THR A 396 -10.90 -34.55 -12.73
CA THR A 396 -10.60 -33.74 -13.96
C THR A 396 -11.62 -33.58 -15.11
N ARG A 397 -11.97 -32.31 -15.39
CA ARG A 397 -11.83 -31.54 -16.68
C ARG A 397 -12.91 -30.43 -16.74
N ALA A 398 -12.51 -29.17 -16.77
CA ALA A 398 -12.24 -28.35 -17.96
C ALA A 398 -13.50 -28.04 -18.81
N VAL A 399 -13.95 -26.78 -18.70
CA VAL A 399 -14.40 -25.90 -19.80
C VAL A 399 -13.86 -24.51 -19.47
#